data_AF-A0A939PGX7-F1
#
_entry.id   AF-A0A939PGX7-F1
#
_cell.length_a   1.000
_cell.length_b   1.000
_cell.length_c   1.000
_cell.angle_alpha   90.00
_cell.angle_beta   90.00
_cell.angle_gamma   90.00
#
_symmetry.space_group_name_H-M   'P 1'
#
loop_
_entity.id
_entity.type
_entity.pdbx_description
1 polymer ?
#
loop_
_entity_poly.entity_id
_entity_poly.type
_entity_poly.pdbx_seq_one_letter_code
_entity_poly.pdbx_strand_id
1 'polypeptide(L)' 'MRTALYVSTMETANEGGRQAANALLDASGHTAQKATIEGLWSPPAFDDAKRLDRDRYRMGLPHVLDTEWPMKP' A
#
# COMPACT_ATOMS: atom_id res chain seq x y z
N MET A 1 -11.91 10.62 4.68
CA MET A 1 -11.05 9.63 5.37
C MET A 1 -9.73 9.53 4.64
N ARG A 2 -8.62 9.42 5.37
CA ARG A 2 -7.29 9.21 4.79
C ARG A 2 -6.80 7.84 5.22
N THR A 3 -6.78 6.92 4.28
CA THR A 3 -6.30 5.54 4.44
C THR A 3 -4.80 5.48 4.19
N ALA A 4 -4.11 4.48 4.75
CA ALA A 4 -2.67 4.27 4.53
C ALA A 4 -2.33 3.91 3.06
N LEU A 5 -3.35 3.55 2.29
CA LEU A 5 -3.28 3.22 0.88
C LEU A 5 -3.86 4.38 0.06
N TYR A 6 -3.04 4.95 -0.82
CA TYR A 6 -3.31 6.17 -1.59
C TYR A 6 -3.92 5.91 -2.98
N VAL A 7 -4.31 4.67 -3.27
CA VAL A 7 -4.88 4.23 -4.55
C VAL A 7 -6.19 3.48 -4.30
N SER A 8 -7.16 3.59 -5.22
CA SER A 8 -8.47 2.92 -5.13
C SER A 8 -8.35 1.40 -5.23
N THR A 9 -7.88 0.75 -4.17
CA THR A 9 -7.81 -0.71 -4.06
C THR A 9 -8.94 -1.25 -3.18
N MET A 10 -9.23 -2.55 -3.28
CA MET A 10 -10.23 -3.20 -2.44
C MET A 10 -9.86 -3.13 -0.96
N GLU A 11 -8.57 -3.22 -0.64
CA GLU A 11 -8.03 -3.09 0.71
C GLU A 11 -8.32 -1.71 1.28
N THR A 12 -8.16 -0.67 0.44
CA THR A 12 -8.47 0.71 0.82
C THR A 12 -9.95 0.90 1.13
N ALA A 13 -10.82 0.33 0.30
CA ALA A 13 -12.26 0.39 0.52
C ALA A 13 -12.69 -0.33 1.80
N ASN A 14 -12.15 -1.53 2.03
CA ASN A 14 -12.40 -2.31 3.25
C ASN A 14 -11.93 -1.57 4.51
N GLU A 15 -10.71 -1.04 4.47
CA GLU A 15 -10.12 -0.25 5.54
C GLU A 15 -10.95 1.02 5.85
N GLY A 16 -11.37 1.75 4.82
CA GLY A 16 -12.27 2.90 4.98
C GLY A 16 -13.62 2.53 5.60
N GLY A 17 -14.19 1.38 5.23
CA GLY A 17 -15.42 0.86 5.83
C GLY A 17 -15.28 0.57 7.33
N ARG A 18 -14.16 -0.06 7.75
CA ARG A 18 -13.88 -0.31 9.16
C ARG A 18 -13.71 0.98 9.96
N GLN A 19 -13.01 1.97 9.40
CA GLN A 19 -12.87 3.27 10.03
C GLN A 19 -14.22 3.96 10.23
N ALA A 20 -15.12 3.86 9.24
CA ALA A 20 -16.46 4.46 9.33
C ALA A 20 -17.32 3.79 10.40
N ALA A 21 -17.29 2.46 10.47
CA ALA A 21 -17.99 1.70 11.50
C ALA A 21 -17.46 2.04 12.91
N ASN A 22 -16.14 2.09 13.08
CA ASN A 22 -15.53 2.45 14.36
C ASN A 22 -15.87 3.88 14.80
N ALA A 23 -15.88 4.84 13.87
CA ALA A 23 -16.29 6.20 14.15
C ALA A 23 -17.75 6.31 14.59
N LEU A 24 -18.64 5.46 14.05
CA LEU A 24 -20.04 5.39 14.48
C LEU A 24 -20.19 4.80 15.89
N LEU A 25 -19.42 3.76 16.23
CA LEU A 25 -19.37 3.22 17.59
C LEU A 25 -18.89 4.27 18.60
N ASP A 26 -17.85 5.03 18.24
CA ASP A 26 -17.33 6.12 19.06
C ASP A 26 -18.36 7.24 19.26
N ALA A 27 -19.03 7.66 18.18
CA ALA A 27 -20.03 8.73 18.23
C ALA A 27 -21.29 8.33 19.02
N SER A 28 -21.63 7.05 19.06
CA SER A 28 -22.78 6.53 19.81
C SER A 28 -22.48 6.20 21.27
N GLY A 29 -21.21 6.28 21.70
CA GLY A 29 -20.79 5.84 23.03
C GLY A 29 -20.92 4.34 23.27
N HIS A 30 -21.05 3.55 22.20
CA HIS A 30 -21.28 2.12 22.27
C HIS A 30 -19.95 1.38 22.47
N THR A 31 -19.89 0.48 23.44
CA THR A 31 -18.64 -0.20 23.85
C THR A 31 -18.40 -1.54 23.15
N ALA A 32 -18.97 -1.72 21.96
CA ALA A 32 -18.74 -2.94 21.18
C ALA A 32 -17.28 -3.03 20.71
N GLN A 33 -16.82 -4.24 20.40
CA GLN A 33 -15.50 -4.45 19.84
C GLN A 33 -15.36 -3.74 18.50
N LYS A 34 -14.31 -2.90 18.37
CA LYS A 34 -13.98 -2.21 17.12
C LYS A 34 -13.44 -3.18 16.09
N ALA A 35 -13.69 -2.87 14.82
CA ALA A 35 -13.03 -3.55 13.72
C ALA A 35 -11.53 -3.22 13.70
N THR A 36 -10.68 -4.24 13.54
CA THR A 36 -9.23 -4.06 13.49
C THR A 36 -8.82 -3.30 12.23
N ILE A 37 -7.97 -2.30 12.42
CA ILE A 37 -7.35 -1.49 11.37
C ILE A 37 -5.90 -1.95 11.24
N GLU A 38 -5.55 -2.55 10.09
CA GLU A 38 -4.22 -3.08 9.83
C GLU A 38 -3.50 -2.23 8.79
N GLY A 39 -2.17 -2.14 8.90
CA GLY A 39 -1.34 -1.44 7.93
C GLY A 39 -1.16 -2.23 6.61
N LEU A 40 -0.60 -1.57 5.59
CA LEU A 40 -0.17 -2.28 4.39
C LEU A 40 0.99 -3.21 4.75
N TRP A 41 0.76 -4.52 4.64
CA TRP A 41 1.82 -5.50 4.70
C TRP A 41 2.54 -5.59 3.34
N SER A 42 3.87 -5.62 3.37
CA SER A 42 4.69 -5.86 2.20
C SER A 42 5.64 -7.04 2.48
N PRO A 43 5.83 -7.98 1.53
CA PRO A 43 6.73 -9.10 1.77
C PRO A 43 8.19 -8.63 1.87
N PRO A 44 8.90 -8.98 2.96
CA PRO A 44 10.29 -8.53 3.19
C PRO A 44 11.28 -9.20 2.23
N ALA A 45 10.94 -10.36 1.68
CA ALA A 45 11.78 -11.08 0.72
C ALA A 45 12.14 -10.27 -0.54
N PHE A 46 11.40 -9.20 -0.83
CA PHE A 46 11.62 -8.33 -1.99
C PHE A 46 12.28 -6.99 -1.65
N ASP A 47 12.67 -6.73 -0.40
CA ASP A 47 13.13 -5.40 0.00
C ASP A 47 14.44 -4.99 -0.65
N ASP A 48 15.33 -5.96 -0.89
CA ASP A 48 16.58 -5.75 -1.62
C ASP A 48 16.32 -5.46 -3.11
N ALA A 49 15.43 -6.23 -3.74
CA ALA A 49 15.03 -6.00 -5.13
C ALA A 49 14.40 -4.61 -5.32
N LYS A 50 13.49 -4.21 -4.41
CA LYS A 50 12.87 -2.87 -4.42
C LYS A 50 13.91 -1.76 -4.19
N ARG A 51 14.94 -1.99 -3.37
CA ARG A 51 16.01 -1.01 -3.13
C ARG A 51 16.84 -0.81 -4.40
N LEU A 52 17.27 -1.91 -5.02
CA LEU A 52 18.01 -1.87 -6.28
C LEU A 52 17.22 -1.14 -7.38
N ASP A 53 15.94 -1.45 -7.54
CA ASP A 53 15.05 -0.77 -8.50
C ASP A 53 15.01 0.75 -8.27
N ARG A 54 14.74 1.19 -7.03
CA ARG A 54 14.71 2.62 -6.69
C ARG A 54 16.03 3.33 -6.97
N ASP A 55 17.16 2.69 -6.68
CA ASP A 55 18.47 3.28 -6.90
C ASP A 55 18.77 3.42 -8.39
N ARG A 56 18.43 2.42 -9.21
CA ARG A 56 18.53 2.49 -10.68
C ARG A 56 17.64 3.57 -11.28
N TYR A 57 16.39 3.65 -10.82
CA TYR A 57 15.45 4.68 -11.24
C TYR A 57 16.00 6.09 -10.99
N ARG A 58 16.56 6.34 -9.80
CA ARG A 58 17.19 7.64 -9.45
C ARG A 58 18.40 7.96 -10.33
N MET A 59 19.09 6.93 -10.84
CA MET A 59 20.21 7.08 -11.77
C MET A 59 19.77 7.18 -13.23
N GLY A 60 18.46 7.12 -13.53
CA GLY A 60 17.94 7.13 -14.90
C GLY A 60 18.30 5.86 -15.70
N LEU A 61 18.67 4.77 -15.02
CA LEU A 61 18.99 3.49 -15.65
C LEU A 61 17.70 2.69 -15.95
N PRO A 62 17.68 1.87 -17.01
CA PRO A 62 16.55 0.99 -17.31
C PRO A 62 16.31 -0.03 -16.19
N HIS A 63 15.10 -0.56 -16.10
CA HIS A 63 14.79 -1.59 -15.11
C HIS A 63 15.53 -2.90 -15.44
N VAL A 64 15.88 -3.70 -14.43
CA VAL A 64 16.70 -4.91 -14.62
C VAL A 64 15.99 -6.02 -15.40
N LEU A 65 14.66 -5.98 -15.44
CA LEU A 65 13.82 -6.91 -16.21
C LEU A 65 13.42 -6.36 -17.58
N ASP A 66 13.95 -5.20 -18.00
CA ASP A 66 13.75 -4.68 -19.36
C ASP A 66 14.66 -5.43 -20.34
N THR A 67 14.40 -6.74 -20.52
CA THR A 67 15.19 -7.64 -21.38
C THR A 67 14.81 -7.53 -22.86
N GLU A 68 13.60 -7.03 -23.15
CA GLU A 68 13.15 -6.77 -24.51
C GLU A 68 12.15 -5.59 -24.62
N TRP A 69 12.45 -4.68 -25.56
CA TRP A 69 11.55 -3.76 -26.30
C TRP A 69 11.44 -2.26 -25.92
N PRO A 70 12.02 -1.39 -26.77
CA PRO A 70 13.46 -1.40 -26.99
C PRO A 70 14.18 -0.86 -25.74
N MET A 71 15.35 -1.41 -25.40
CA MET A 71 16.48 -0.61 -24.88
C MET A 71 17.82 -1.19 -25.39
N LYS A 72 18.28 -0.61 -26.50
CA LYS A 72 19.56 -0.70 -27.20
C LYS A 72 19.66 0.59 -28.03
N PRO A 73 20.84 1.06 -28.50
CA PRO A 73 20.99 1.15 -29.94
C PRO A 73 21.03 -0.26 -30.54
#